data_AF-A0A194Q7N8-F1
#
_entry.id   AF-A0A194Q7N8-F1
#
_cell.length_a   1.000
_cell.length_b   1.000
_cell.length_c   1.000
_cell.angle_alpha   90.00
_cell.angle_beta   90.00
_cell.angle_gamma   90.00
#
_symmetry.space_group_name_H-M   'P 1'
#
loop_
_entity.id
_entity.type
_entity.pdbx_description
1 polymer ?
#
loop_
_entity_poly.entity_id
_entity_poly.type
_entity_poly.pdbx_seq_one_letter_code
_entity_poly.pdbx_strand_id
1 'polypeptide(L)'
;MGPPRAPGIRNTAGARDLKERLRCSLRYPIFVRFPPTIKKNLRKNLSQGARNAKTGLELTTMHDPGVVSMANKNRPHTNGSQFCLTNVPCPQLDGRNVAFGHIHSGLGILADIQSYADDDGRLSIECIIADCGEILNTLDWGVCCNDGTSDRLPEYPEDSAWNTLPVEELLSCISDVKQSGNAYFGRGRHKAAARKYTKCLRYLSHAAEMLQSDRLPNPEQVFGVMAMFSLQCNLNLAACHIKSADYSACVKCTTEVMFGVMAMFSLQCNLNLAACHIKLADYSACVKCTTEVLNVEPNNEKALYRRAQANFALSNYEAAIADLKHASNSSPNNKAVKKLLDEVRTSNNSYNEIQKQRLSKFFRDQKEGNITIEHN
;
A
#
# COMPACT_ATOMS: atom_id res chain seq x y z
N MET A 1 45.46 -41.90 33.33
CA MET A 1 44.36 -41.11 33.94
C MET A 1 43.98 -40.02 32.95
N GLY A 2 42.81 -40.13 32.32
CA GLY A 2 42.29 -39.08 31.44
C GLY A 2 41.61 -37.96 32.25
N PRO A 3 41.50 -36.73 31.72
CA PRO A 3 40.87 -35.64 32.44
C PRO A 3 39.38 -35.92 32.68
N PRO A 4 38.78 -35.43 33.78
CA PRO A 4 37.39 -35.71 34.11
C PRO A 4 36.46 -35.01 33.12
N ARG A 5 35.40 -35.72 32.69
CA ARG A 5 34.31 -35.14 31.91
C ARG A 5 33.56 -34.11 32.77
N ALA A 6 33.40 -32.89 32.24
CA ALA A 6 32.58 -31.86 32.86
C ALA A 6 31.13 -32.36 33.03
N PRO A 7 30.47 -32.06 34.17
CA PRO A 7 29.09 -32.48 34.41
C PRO A 7 28.14 -31.79 33.44
N GLY A 8 27.27 -32.58 32.82
CA GLY A 8 26.25 -32.09 31.90
C GLY A 8 25.27 -31.15 32.61
N ILE A 9 25.32 -29.87 32.26
CA ILE A 9 24.32 -28.89 32.65
C ILE A 9 23.01 -29.26 31.95
N ARG A 10 22.08 -29.92 32.66
CA ARG A 10 20.70 -30.03 32.20
C ARG A 10 20.09 -28.63 32.26
N ASN A 11 19.95 -28.02 31.08
CA ASN A 11 19.40 -26.68 30.90
C ASN A 11 17.86 -26.68 31.07
N THR A 12 17.38 -26.91 32.28
CA THR A 12 15.94 -26.85 32.62
C THR A 12 15.48 -25.42 32.93
N ALA A 13 16.40 -24.51 33.22
CA ALA A 13 16.13 -23.08 33.43
C ALA A 13 15.78 -22.36 32.12
N GLY A 14 16.52 -22.64 31.03
CA GLY A 14 16.26 -22.01 29.73
C GLY A 14 14.90 -22.34 29.12
N ALA A 15 14.33 -23.52 29.40
CA ALA A 15 13.04 -23.94 28.83
C ALA A 15 11.81 -23.29 29.51
N ARG A 16 11.88 -23.00 30.82
CA ARG A 16 10.83 -22.24 31.52
C ARG A 16 10.86 -20.77 31.11
N ASP A 17 12.05 -20.19 31.06
CA ASP A 17 12.29 -18.82 30.61
C ASP A 17 11.87 -18.64 29.13
N LEU A 18 12.18 -19.61 28.26
CA LEU A 18 11.71 -19.60 26.87
C LEU A 18 10.19 -19.70 26.75
N LYS A 19 9.52 -20.56 27.54
CA LYS A 19 8.04 -20.64 27.55
C LYS A 19 7.39 -19.33 27.99
N GLU A 20 8.01 -18.63 28.95
CA GLU A 20 7.52 -17.35 29.46
C GLU A 20 7.77 -16.20 28.46
N ARG A 21 8.97 -16.17 27.86
CA ARG A 21 9.28 -15.29 26.71
C ARG A 21 8.35 -15.53 25.52
N LEU A 22 8.02 -16.78 25.21
CA LEU A 22 7.11 -17.17 24.12
C LEU A 22 5.64 -16.85 24.39
N ARG A 23 5.19 -16.82 25.66
CA ARG A 23 3.83 -16.38 26.03
C ARG A 23 3.59 -14.90 25.70
N CYS A 24 4.65 -14.10 25.77
CA CYS A 24 4.62 -12.69 25.44
C CYS A 24 4.96 -12.40 23.97
N SER A 25 5.50 -13.40 23.25
CA SER A 25 5.94 -13.29 21.86
C SER A 25 4.80 -13.43 20.87
N LEU A 26 4.91 -12.65 19.81
CA LEU A 26 3.95 -12.57 18.72
C LEU A 26 4.27 -13.71 17.73
N ARG A 27 3.27 -14.55 17.46
CA ARG A 27 3.42 -15.70 16.55
C ARG A 27 3.00 -15.28 15.14
N TYR A 28 3.83 -15.63 14.16
CA TYR A 28 3.59 -15.37 12.75
C TYR A 28 3.56 -16.71 12.00
N PRO A 29 2.39 -17.18 11.56
CA PRO A 29 2.30 -18.49 10.93
C PRO A 29 2.77 -18.41 9.46
N ILE A 30 3.65 -19.32 9.05
CA ILE A 30 4.02 -19.54 7.65
C ILE A 30 3.48 -20.92 7.27
N PHE A 31 2.65 -20.98 6.25
CA PHE A 31 2.03 -22.21 5.78
C PHE A 31 2.75 -22.71 4.54
N VAL A 32 3.13 -23.97 4.54
CA VAL A 32 3.84 -24.60 3.43
C VAL A 32 2.99 -25.72 2.84
N ARG A 33 2.89 -25.73 1.52
CA ARG A 33 2.24 -26.79 0.74
C ARG A 33 3.30 -27.70 0.14
N PHE A 34 3.14 -28.99 0.38
CA PHE A 34 3.95 -30.05 -0.23
C PHE A 34 3.19 -30.72 -1.38
N PRO A 35 3.87 -31.03 -2.51
CA PRO A 35 3.28 -31.79 -3.60
C PRO A 35 2.73 -33.15 -3.12
N PRO A 36 1.60 -33.63 -3.70
CA PRO A 36 0.96 -34.90 -3.27
C PRO A 36 1.89 -36.12 -3.32
N THR A 37 2.80 -36.16 -4.29
CA THR A 37 3.82 -37.21 -4.46
C THR A 37 4.85 -37.26 -3.35
N ILE A 38 5.17 -36.12 -2.73
CA ILE A 38 6.06 -36.04 -1.56
C ILE A 38 5.30 -36.47 -0.29
N LYS A 39 4.01 -36.11 -0.15
CA LYS A 39 3.17 -36.49 1.00
C LYS A 39 3.13 -38.01 1.23
N LYS A 40 3.07 -38.82 0.17
CA LYS A 40 3.03 -40.29 0.27
C LYS A 40 4.35 -40.93 0.73
N ASN A 41 5.48 -40.20 0.67
CA ASN A 41 6.83 -40.78 0.83
C ASN A 41 7.84 -39.90 1.60
N LEU A 42 7.42 -38.89 2.36
CA LEU A 42 8.31 -37.97 3.09
C LEU A 42 9.43 -38.66 3.90
N ARG A 43 9.15 -39.83 4.49
CA ARG A 43 10.17 -40.61 5.24
C ARG A 43 11.19 -41.36 4.38
N LYS A 44 10.89 -41.68 3.12
CA LYS A 44 11.77 -42.46 2.22
C LYS A 44 12.50 -41.62 1.17
N ASN A 45 11.90 -40.51 0.72
CA ASN A 45 12.41 -39.75 -0.42
C ASN A 45 13.41 -38.64 -0.05
N LEU A 46 13.47 -38.20 1.22
CA LEU A 46 14.43 -37.16 1.64
C LEU A 46 15.86 -37.70 1.81
N SER A 47 16.02 -39.00 2.07
CA SER A 47 17.32 -39.66 2.25
C SER A 47 17.91 -40.19 0.93
N GLN A 48 17.05 -40.64 0.01
CA GLN A 48 17.46 -41.06 -1.33
C GLN A 48 17.39 -39.86 -2.25
N GLY A 49 18.46 -39.05 -2.29
CA GLY A 49 18.56 -37.95 -3.25
C GLY A 49 18.09 -38.41 -4.64
N ALA A 50 17.18 -37.64 -5.22
CA ALA A 50 16.36 -37.98 -6.37
C ALA A 50 17.15 -38.74 -7.45
N ARG A 51 17.05 -40.08 -7.44
CA ARG A 51 17.45 -40.91 -8.56
C ARG A 51 16.21 -41.09 -9.42
N ASN A 52 16.22 -40.48 -10.60
CA ASN A 52 15.43 -40.78 -11.78
C ASN A 52 14.34 -41.85 -11.57
N ALA A 53 13.18 -41.44 -11.07
CA ALA A 53 11.97 -42.22 -11.22
C ALA A 53 11.27 -41.71 -12.48
N LYS A 54 11.11 -42.59 -13.48
CA LYS A 54 10.22 -42.45 -14.63
C LYS A 54 8.74 -42.43 -14.21
N THR A 55 8.40 -41.63 -13.20
CA THR A 55 7.06 -41.31 -12.73
C THR A 55 7.00 -39.79 -12.83
N GLY A 56 6.22 -39.26 -13.78
CA GLY A 56 6.21 -37.85 -14.16
C GLY A 56 6.03 -36.87 -13.00
N LEU A 57 7.14 -36.55 -12.35
CA LEU A 57 7.26 -35.53 -11.34
C LEU A 57 8.52 -34.73 -11.66
N GLU A 58 8.37 -33.86 -12.66
CA GLU A 58 9.29 -32.75 -12.87
C GLU A 58 9.21 -31.81 -11.67
N LEU A 59 9.96 -32.13 -10.61
CA LEU A 59 10.44 -31.14 -9.64
C LEU A 59 11.72 -30.50 -10.21
N THR A 60 11.67 -30.05 -11.47
CA THR A 60 12.61 -29.07 -12.02
C THR A 60 12.13 -27.68 -11.59
N THR A 61 11.99 -27.49 -10.28
CA THR A 61 11.45 -26.25 -9.74
C THR A 61 12.59 -25.26 -9.67
N MET A 62 12.55 -24.27 -10.54
CA MET A 62 13.32 -23.04 -10.38
C MET A 62 13.07 -22.53 -8.96
N HIS A 63 14.11 -22.10 -8.27
CA HIS A 63 14.01 -21.57 -6.91
C HIS A 63 13.43 -20.15 -6.91
N ASP A 64 12.19 -20.02 -7.39
CA ASP A 64 11.39 -18.79 -7.33
C ASP A 64 11.07 -18.40 -5.87
N PRO A 65 10.57 -17.17 -5.61
CA PRO A 65 10.11 -16.79 -4.29
C PRO A 65 9.06 -17.76 -3.70
N GLY A 66 9.21 -18.07 -2.42
CA GLY A 66 8.33 -18.97 -1.67
C GLY A 66 8.71 -20.45 -1.73
N VAL A 67 9.78 -20.85 -2.40
CA VAL A 67 10.20 -22.26 -2.47
C VAL A 67 10.84 -22.70 -1.15
N VAL A 68 10.47 -23.91 -0.71
CA VAL A 68 11.11 -24.62 0.40
C VAL A 68 12.13 -25.60 -0.15
N SER A 69 13.39 -25.42 0.22
CA SER A 69 14.53 -26.15 -0.35
C SER A 69 15.45 -26.75 0.72
N MET A 70 16.01 -27.92 0.42
CA MET A 70 16.93 -28.60 1.33
C MET A 70 18.31 -27.94 1.30
N ALA A 71 18.86 -27.64 2.48
CA ALA A 71 20.26 -27.27 2.59
C ALA A 71 21.14 -28.53 2.53
N ASN A 72 22.32 -28.41 1.92
CA ASN A 72 23.27 -29.50 1.76
C ASN A 72 24.71 -28.97 1.85
N LYS A 73 25.71 -29.88 1.91
CA LYS A 73 27.13 -29.53 2.00
C LYS A 73 27.76 -29.27 0.62
N ASN A 74 26.99 -28.72 -0.33
CA ASN A 74 27.37 -28.53 -1.73
C ASN A 74 27.88 -29.82 -2.41
N ARG A 75 27.36 -30.99 -1.96
CA ARG A 75 27.66 -32.30 -2.54
C ARG A 75 26.38 -33.16 -2.57
N PRO A 76 26.20 -34.04 -3.58
CA PRO A 76 25.04 -34.91 -3.67
C PRO A 76 24.82 -35.76 -2.41
N HIS A 77 23.56 -36.00 -2.06
CA HIS A 77 23.15 -36.88 -0.96
C HIS A 77 23.69 -36.47 0.43
N THR A 78 23.88 -35.17 0.66
CA THR A 78 24.31 -34.63 1.97
C THR A 78 23.22 -33.86 2.70
N ASN A 79 21.95 -34.11 2.35
CA ASN A 79 20.79 -33.50 2.98
C ASN A 79 20.68 -33.95 4.45
N GLY A 80 20.45 -32.99 5.35
CA GLY A 80 20.15 -33.25 6.76
C GLY A 80 18.72 -32.82 7.10
N SER A 81 18.56 -32.14 8.23
CA SER A 81 17.30 -31.48 8.64
C SER A 81 17.25 -29.99 8.30
N GLN A 82 18.36 -29.42 7.81
CA GLN A 82 18.44 -28.01 7.47
C GLN A 82 17.71 -27.76 6.14
N PHE A 83 16.91 -26.70 6.11
CA PHE A 83 16.19 -26.23 4.95
C PHE A 83 16.27 -24.70 4.88
N CYS A 84 15.98 -24.15 3.71
CA CYS A 84 15.82 -22.72 3.48
C CYS A 84 14.48 -22.44 2.83
N LEU A 85 14.01 -21.21 3.02
CA LEU A 85 12.86 -20.63 2.34
C LEU A 85 13.39 -19.52 1.44
N THR A 86 13.03 -19.51 0.16
CA THR A 86 13.41 -18.44 -0.75
C THR A 86 12.41 -17.28 -0.64
N ASN A 87 12.90 -16.04 -0.59
CA ASN A 87 12.06 -14.83 -0.67
C ASN A 87 12.30 -14.04 -1.97
N VAL A 88 13.31 -14.45 -2.75
CA VAL A 88 13.68 -13.91 -4.06
C VAL A 88 14.03 -15.08 -4.99
N PRO A 89 14.06 -14.88 -6.32
CA PRO A 89 14.57 -15.89 -7.24
C PRO A 89 16.03 -16.26 -6.94
N CYS A 90 16.32 -17.55 -6.80
CA CYS A 90 17.61 -18.10 -6.42
C CYS A 90 18.12 -19.15 -7.42
N PRO A 91 18.35 -18.80 -8.71
CA PRO A 91 18.72 -19.77 -9.76
C PRO A 91 20.04 -20.50 -9.47
N GLN A 92 20.90 -19.95 -8.61
CA GLN A 92 22.12 -20.60 -8.16
C GLN A 92 21.89 -21.92 -7.39
N LEU A 93 20.68 -22.14 -6.88
CA LEU A 93 20.27 -23.35 -6.17
C LEU A 93 19.69 -24.41 -7.11
N ASP A 94 19.36 -24.05 -8.34
CA ASP A 94 18.70 -24.94 -9.31
C ASP A 94 19.60 -26.13 -9.67
N GLY A 95 19.03 -27.33 -9.58
CA GLY A 95 19.75 -28.60 -9.79
C GLY A 95 20.78 -28.93 -8.71
N ARG A 96 21.05 -28.03 -7.76
CA ARG A 96 22.00 -28.23 -6.64
C ARG A 96 21.30 -28.55 -5.33
N ASN A 97 20.19 -27.87 -5.06
CA ASN A 97 19.39 -28.04 -3.88
C ASN A 97 18.02 -28.59 -4.27
N VAL A 98 17.48 -29.46 -3.42
CA VAL A 98 16.18 -30.10 -3.71
C VAL A 98 15.09 -29.15 -3.24
N ALA A 99 14.33 -28.59 -4.18
CA ALA A 99 13.04 -27.95 -3.91
C ALA A 99 11.98 -29.02 -3.61
N PHE A 100 11.26 -28.89 -2.50
CA PHE A 100 10.31 -29.91 -2.05
C PHE A 100 8.97 -29.37 -1.54
N GLY A 101 8.80 -28.05 -1.47
CA GLY A 101 7.54 -27.41 -1.10
C GLY A 101 7.49 -25.97 -1.55
N HIS A 102 6.34 -25.33 -1.34
CA HIS A 102 6.14 -23.92 -1.62
C HIS A 102 5.30 -23.27 -0.52
N ILE A 103 5.57 -22.02 -0.17
CA ILE A 103 4.82 -21.24 0.81
C ILE A 103 3.43 -20.98 0.25
N HIS A 104 2.41 -21.49 0.93
CA HIS A 104 1.02 -21.20 0.63
C HIS A 104 0.60 -19.82 1.13
N SER A 105 1.01 -19.46 2.35
CA SER A 105 0.72 -18.16 2.96
C SER A 105 1.82 -17.77 3.95
N GLY A 106 2.03 -16.48 4.14
CA GLY A 106 3.07 -15.93 5.03
C GLY A 106 4.36 -15.55 4.29
N LEU A 107 4.30 -15.26 2.99
CA LEU A 107 5.47 -14.76 2.25
C LEU A 107 5.89 -13.37 2.76
N GLY A 108 4.92 -12.50 3.06
CA GLY A 108 5.21 -11.20 3.67
C GLY A 108 5.88 -11.32 5.06
N ILE A 109 5.52 -12.36 5.82
CA ILE A 109 6.18 -12.67 7.10
C ILE A 109 7.64 -13.07 6.87
N LEU A 110 7.92 -13.87 5.83
CA LEU A 110 9.28 -14.22 5.47
C LEU A 110 10.10 -12.97 5.09
N ALA A 111 9.50 -12.01 4.39
CA ALA A 111 10.12 -10.73 4.08
C ALA A 111 10.43 -9.91 5.34
N ASP A 112 9.50 -9.86 6.31
CA ASP A 112 9.74 -9.22 7.60
C ASP A 112 10.93 -9.86 8.33
N ILE A 113 11.03 -11.20 8.37
CA ILE A 113 12.17 -11.91 8.97
C ILE A 113 13.47 -11.51 8.28
N GLN A 114 13.47 -11.47 6.94
CA GLN A 114 14.64 -11.08 6.16
C GLN A 114 15.08 -9.64 6.44
N SER A 115 14.15 -8.72 6.74
CA SER A 115 14.47 -7.31 7.04
C SER A 115 15.33 -7.12 8.30
N TYR A 116 15.39 -8.13 9.18
CA TYR A 116 16.26 -8.12 10.37
C TYR A 116 17.64 -8.71 10.12
N ALA A 117 17.92 -9.25 8.93
CA ALA A 117 19.21 -9.82 8.56
C ALA A 117 20.17 -8.73 8.06
N ASP A 118 21.45 -8.87 8.40
CA ASP A 118 22.54 -8.15 7.73
C ASP A 118 22.92 -8.82 6.39
N ASP A 119 23.90 -8.24 5.69
CA ASP A 119 24.40 -8.75 4.41
C ASP A 119 24.99 -10.17 4.50
N ASP A 120 25.41 -10.59 5.69
CA ASP A 120 25.93 -11.94 5.97
C ASP A 120 24.83 -12.93 6.38
N GLY A 121 23.56 -12.49 6.43
CA GLY A 121 22.41 -13.30 6.81
C GLY A 121 22.26 -13.50 8.32
N ARG A 122 22.94 -12.71 9.16
CA ARG A 122 22.82 -12.76 10.61
C ARG A 122 21.67 -11.89 11.07
N LEU A 123 20.76 -12.47 11.84
CA LEU A 123 19.60 -11.76 12.36
C LEU A 123 19.97 -10.90 13.56
N SER A 124 19.52 -9.64 13.53
CA SER A 124 19.60 -8.70 14.66
C SER A 124 18.63 -9.05 15.80
N ILE A 125 17.69 -9.97 15.56
CA ILE A 125 16.72 -10.46 16.55
C ILE A 125 16.75 -11.99 16.62
N GLU A 126 16.33 -12.54 17.75
CA GLU A 126 16.13 -13.98 17.90
C GLU A 126 14.86 -14.42 17.15
N CYS A 127 15.03 -15.27 16.12
CA CYS A 127 13.93 -15.90 15.39
C CYS A 127 13.93 -17.41 15.65
N ILE A 128 12.82 -17.92 16.19
CA ILE A 128 12.65 -19.33 16.52
C ILE A 128 11.32 -19.85 15.98
N ILE A 129 11.31 -21.12 15.57
CA ILE A 129 10.08 -21.84 15.28
C ILE A 129 9.44 -22.20 16.63
N ALA A 130 8.53 -21.33 17.09
CA ALA A 130 7.88 -21.48 18.39
C ALA A 130 6.91 -22.65 18.47
N ASP A 131 6.32 -23.03 17.33
CA ASP A 131 5.38 -24.13 17.18
C ASP A 131 5.39 -24.60 15.71
N CYS A 132 5.10 -25.88 15.47
CA CYS A 132 4.99 -26.45 14.13
C CYS A 132 4.12 -27.70 14.13
N GLY A 133 3.46 -27.99 13.02
CA GLY A 133 2.61 -29.17 12.89
C GLY A 133 2.16 -29.41 11.46
N GLU A 134 1.42 -30.50 11.27
CA GLU A 134 0.77 -30.83 10.00
C GLU A 134 -0.71 -30.43 10.06
N ILE A 135 -1.17 -29.71 9.05
CA ILE A 135 -2.58 -29.31 8.90
C ILE A 135 -3.29 -30.37 8.06
N LEU A 136 -4.18 -31.12 8.72
CA LEU A 136 -4.92 -32.23 8.11
C LEU A 136 -6.20 -31.77 7.41
N ASN A 137 -6.81 -30.66 7.86
CA ASN A 137 -7.99 -30.07 7.26
C ASN A 137 -7.63 -28.77 6.55
N THR A 138 -7.71 -28.74 5.22
CA THR A 138 -7.36 -27.58 4.40
C THR A 138 -8.51 -26.61 4.15
N LEU A 139 -9.68 -26.84 4.76
CA LEU A 139 -10.83 -25.94 4.65
C LEU A 139 -10.62 -24.62 5.41
N ASP A 140 -9.83 -24.65 6.47
CA ASP A 140 -9.41 -23.46 7.21
C ASP A 140 -7.92 -23.59 7.53
N TRP A 141 -7.10 -22.76 6.87
CA TRP A 141 -5.67 -22.73 7.11
C TRP A 141 -5.32 -21.99 8.41
N GLY A 142 -6.25 -21.25 9.01
CA GLY A 142 -5.97 -20.49 10.23
C GLY A 142 -4.93 -19.38 10.00
N VAL A 143 -4.95 -18.75 8.82
CA VAL A 143 -3.96 -17.73 8.42
C VAL A 143 -4.05 -16.46 9.27
N CYS A 144 -5.25 -16.18 9.78
CA CYS A 144 -5.49 -15.04 10.66
C CYS A 144 -4.88 -15.28 12.05
N CYS A 145 -4.50 -14.20 12.72
CA CYS A 145 -3.92 -14.29 14.06
C CYS A 145 -4.94 -14.85 15.07
N ASN A 146 -4.63 -15.98 15.69
CA ASN A 146 -5.45 -16.54 16.76
C ASN A 146 -4.97 -16.02 18.13
N ASP A 147 -5.16 -14.73 18.36
CA ASP A 147 -4.72 -14.04 19.57
C ASP A 147 -5.89 -13.66 20.52
N GLY A 148 -7.08 -14.18 20.22
CA GLY A 148 -8.32 -13.97 20.96
C GLY A 148 -8.96 -12.60 20.73
N THR A 149 -8.53 -11.87 19.69
CA THR A 149 -9.10 -10.56 19.34
C THR A 149 -10.13 -10.68 18.20
N SER A 150 -10.77 -9.56 17.85
CA SER A 150 -11.74 -9.48 16.74
C SER A 150 -11.07 -9.36 15.36
N ASP A 151 -9.73 -9.39 15.31
CA ASP A 151 -8.95 -9.35 14.08
C ASP A 151 -9.19 -10.60 13.22
N ARG A 152 -9.91 -10.40 12.11
CA ARG A 152 -10.24 -11.45 11.13
C ARG A 152 -9.36 -11.42 9.88
N LEU A 153 -8.38 -10.51 9.82
CA LEU A 153 -7.54 -10.38 8.64
C LEU A 153 -6.28 -11.27 8.77
N PRO A 154 -5.74 -11.81 7.67
CA PRO A 154 -4.38 -12.31 7.64
C PRO A 154 -3.36 -11.23 8.02
N GLU A 155 -2.11 -11.60 8.28
CA GLU A 155 -1.07 -10.59 8.57
C GLU A 155 -0.80 -9.69 7.36
N TYR A 156 -0.90 -10.27 6.16
CA TYR A 156 -0.60 -9.63 4.88
C TYR A 156 -1.81 -9.74 3.93
N PRO A 157 -2.19 -8.66 3.22
CA PRO A 157 -3.33 -8.67 2.30
C PRO A 157 -3.25 -9.76 1.21
N GLU A 158 -2.04 -10.09 0.76
CA GLU A 158 -1.78 -11.08 -0.29
C GLU A 158 -2.15 -12.50 0.13
N ASP A 159 -2.14 -12.77 1.44
CA ASP A 159 -2.53 -14.05 2.03
C ASP A 159 -4.05 -14.17 2.23
N SER A 160 -4.80 -13.14 1.83
CA SER A 160 -6.24 -13.07 1.98
C SER A 160 -6.94 -13.62 0.74
N ALA A 161 -7.80 -14.62 0.92
CA ALA A 161 -8.75 -15.06 -0.12
C ALA A 161 -9.79 -13.97 -0.47
N TRP A 162 -9.70 -12.80 0.17
CA TRP A 162 -10.72 -11.76 0.25
C TRP A 162 -10.41 -10.54 -0.64
N ASN A 163 -9.55 -10.69 -1.65
CA ASN A 163 -9.27 -9.63 -2.66
C ASN A 163 -10.50 -9.20 -3.49
N THR A 164 -11.69 -9.73 -3.17
CA THR A 164 -12.99 -9.37 -3.77
C THR A 164 -13.96 -8.73 -2.77
N LEU A 165 -13.54 -8.44 -1.53
CA LEU A 165 -14.43 -7.80 -0.55
C LEU A 165 -14.80 -6.38 -1.00
N PRO A 166 -16.06 -5.96 -0.78
CA PRO A 166 -16.43 -4.55 -0.87
C PRO A 166 -15.55 -3.71 0.08
N VAL A 167 -15.18 -2.52 -0.35
CA VAL A 167 -14.28 -1.63 0.40
C VAL A 167 -14.84 -1.31 1.78
N GLU A 168 -16.16 -1.19 1.91
CA GLU A 168 -16.85 -0.95 3.18
C GLU A 168 -16.64 -2.09 4.18
N GLU A 169 -16.67 -3.34 3.70
CA GLU A 169 -16.44 -4.52 4.53
C GLU A 169 -14.97 -4.61 4.94
N LEU A 170 -14.05 -4.30 4.02
CA LEU A 170 -12.63 -4.22 4.31
C LEU A 170 -12.33 -3.15 5.38
N LEU A 171 -12.94 -1.96 5.28
CA LEU A 171 -12.79 -0.90 6.28
C LEU A 171 -13.37 -1.29 7.64
N SER A 172 -14.45 -2.06 7.66
CA SER A 172 -15.00 -2.65 8.89
C SER A 172 -13.99 -3.61 9.55
N CYS A 173 -13.39 -4.52 8.77
CA CYS A 173 -12.33 -5.39 9.25
C CYS A 173 -11.11 -4.63 9.75
N ILE A 174 -10.66 -3.57 9.05
CA ILE A 174 -9.56 -2.71 9.50
C ILE A 174 -9.88 -2.04 10.85
N SER A 175 -11.15 -1.65 11.06
CA SER A 175 -11.61 -1.12 12.34
C SER A 175 -11.47 -2.13 13.48
N ASP A 176 -11.78 -3.40 13.23
CA ASP A 176 -11.63 -4.47 14.23
C ASP A 176 -10.15 -4.72 14.57
N VAL A 177 -9.25 -4.66 13.58
CA VAL A 177 -7.80 -4.71 13.82
C VAL A 177 -7.35 -3.54 14.71
N LYS A 178 -7.83 -2.31 14.43
CA LYS A 178 -7.50 -1.12 15.21
C LYS A 178 -7.98 -1.24 16.65
N GLN A 179 -9.20 -1.72 16.86
CA GLN A 179 -9.77 -1.98 18.20
C GLN A 179 -8.95 -3.02 18.96
N SER A 180 -8.50 -4.07 18.27
CA SER A 180 -7.58 -5.07 18.83
C SER A 180 -6.25 -4.44 19.27
N GLY A 181 -5.71 -3.50 18.48
CA GLY A 181 -4.54 -2.70 18.85
C GLY A 181 -4.77 -1.88 20.12
N ASN A 182 -5.91 -1.19 20.22
CA ASN A 182 -6.28 -0.40 21.40
C ASN A 182 -6.39 -1.27 22.66
N ALA A 183 -6.98 -2.46 22.54
CA ALA A 183 -7.08 -3.42 23.63
C ALA A 183 -5.68 -3.89 24.11
N TYR A 184 -4.75 -4.14 23.19
CA TYR A 184 -3.35 -4.45 23.57
C TYR A 184 -2.64 -3.27 24.21
N PHE A 185 -2.86 -2.05 23.70
CA PHE A 185 -2.25 -0.84 24.24
C PHE A 185 -2.68 -0.61 25.69
N GLY A 186 -3.99 -0.71 25.98
CA GLY A 186 -4.54 -0.56 27.32
C GLY A 186 -4.02 -1.61 28.32
N ARG A 187 -3.59 -2.78 27.83
CA ARG A 187 -2.97 -3.85 28.63
C ARG A 187 -1.44 -3.72 28.76
N GLY A 188 -0.84 -2.62 28.32
CA GLY A 188 0.62 -2.42 28.33
C GLY A 188 1.39 -3.25 27.31
N ARG A 189 0.71 -3.96 26.40
CA ARG A 189 1.35 -4.80 25.36
C ARG A 189 1.67 -3.96 24.12
N HIS A 190 2.55 -2.97 24.29
CA HIS A 190 2.82 -1.94 23.27
C HIS A 190 3.37 -2.50 21.94
N LYS A 191 4.22 -3.53 21.97
CA LYS A 191 4.70 -4.20 20.75
C LYS A 191 3.57 -4.91 19.98
N ALA A 192 2.63 -5.52 20.69
CA ALA A 192 1.46 -6.16 20.07
C ALA A 192 0.48 -5.13 19.51
N ALA A 193 0.27 -4.02 20.22
CA ALA A 193 -0.52 -2.91 19.73
C ALA A 193 0.09 -2.30 18.46
N ALA A 194 1.40 -2.01 18.47
CA ALA A 194 2.14 -1.49 17.32
C ALA A 194 1.91 -2.35 16.07
N ARG A 195 2.05 -3.68 16.18
CA ARG A 195 1.78 -4.61 15.07
C ARG A 195 0.38 -4.45 14.49
N LYS A 196 -0.65 -4.35 15.34
CA LYS A 196 -2.03 -4.17 14.86
C LYS A 196 -2.18 -2.86 14.09
N TYR A 197 -1.60 -1.77 14.57
CA TYR A 197 -1.63 -0.49 13.85
C TYR A 197 -0.84 -0.53 12.54
N THR A 198 0.34 -1.16 12.51
CA THR A 198 1.11 -1.39 11.28
C THR A 198 0.30 -2.21 10.27
N LYS A 199 -0.38 -3.26 10.73
CA LYS A 199 -1.29 -4.07 9.92
C LYS A 199 -2.46 -3.24 9.37
N CYS A 200 -3.08 -2.38 10.18
CA CYS A 200 -4.10 -1.44 9.67
C CYS A 200 -3.56 -0.58 8.52
N LEU A 201 -2.38 0.01 8.67
CA LEU A 201 -1.76 0.85 7.64
C LEU A 201 -1.47 0.06 6.35
N ARG A 202 -1.02 -1.19 6.47
CA ARG A 202 -0.82 -2.10 5.34
C ARG A 202 -2.12 -2.35 4.57
N TYR A 203 -3.20 -2.68 5.28
CA TYR A 203 -4.51 -2.90 4.66
C TYR A 203 -5.17 -1.63 4.11
N LEU A 204 -4.92 -0.46 4.71
CA LEU A 204 -5.37 0.82 4.16
C LEU A 204 -4.65 1.15 2.85
N SER A 205 -3.35 0.82 2.75
CA SER A 205 -2.57 0.98 1.51
C SER A 205 -3.12 0.07 0.41
N HIS A 206 -3.35 -1.20 0.72
CA HIS A 206 -3.98 -2.17 -0.19
C HIS A 206 -5.37 -1.72 -0.66
N ALA A 207 -6.21 -1.24 0.26
CA ALA A 207 -7.53 -0.70 -0.08
C ALA A 207 -7.42 0.50 -1.04
N ALA A 208 -6.40 1.34 -0.91
CA ALA A 208 -6.19 2.49 -1.78
C ALA A 208 -5.83 2.07 -3.21
N GLU A 209 -5.05 0.99 -3.36
CA GLU A 209 -4.71 0.41 -4.66
C GLU A 209 -5.95 -0.19 -5.33
N MET A 210 -6.80 -0.91 -4.59
CA MET A 210 -8.07 -1.45 -5.11
C MET A 210 -9.01 -0.33 -5.61
N LEU A 211 -9.06 0.80 -4.91
CA LEU A 211 -9.87 1.97 -5.29
C LEU A 211 -9.37 2.66 -6.57
N GLN A 212 -8.08 2.55 -6.91
CA GLN A 212 -7.57 3.09 -8.18
C GLN A 212 -8.01 2.23 -9.37
N SER A 213 -8.24 0.93 -9.16
CA SER A 213 -8.71 0.01 -10.21
C SER A 213 -10.22 0.02 -10.45
N ASP A 214 -11.04 0.26 -9.42
CA ASP A 214 -12.50 0.29 -9.52
C ASP A 214 -13.06 1.73 -9.45
N ARG A 215 -13.94 2.10 -10.39
CA ARG A 215 -14.68 3.38 -10.33
C ARG A 215 -15.78 3.31 -9.27
N LEU A 216 -15.43 3.48 -7.99
CA LEU A 216 -16.44 3.59 -6.93
C LEU A 216 -17.26 4.90 -7.06
N PRO A 217 -18.52 4.88 -6.64
CA PRO A 217 -19.26 6.11 -6.37
C PRO A 217 -18.65 6.84 -5.14
N ASN A 218 -18.30 8.12 -5.30
CA ASN A 218 -17.75 9.01 -4.26
C ASN A 218 -16.36 8.64 -3.68
N PRO A 219 -15.31 8.51 -4.51
CA PRO A 219 -13.96 8.14 -4.05
C PRO A 219 -13.40 9.12 -3.00
N GLU A 220 -13.69 10.41 -3.13
CA GLU A 220 -13.21 11.45 -2.18
C GLU A 220 -13.64 11.19 -0.74
N GLN A 221 -14.86 10.69 -0.52
CA GLN A 221 -15.35 10.39 0.83
C GLN A 221 -14.64 9.17 1.43
N VAL A 222 -14.43 8.12 0.61
CA VAL A 222 -13.74 6.90 1.05
C VAL A 222 -12.28 7.19 1.36
N PHE A 223 -11.58 7.95 0.51
CA PHE A 223 -10.22 8.41 0.77
C PHE A 223 -10.12 9.26 2.04
N GLY A 224 -11.09 10.16 2.28
CA GLY A 224 -11.14 10.94 3.53
C GLY A 224 -11.27 10.07 4.78
N VAL A 225 -12.13 9.04 4.74
CA VAL A 225 -12.27 8.07 5.84
C VAL A 225 -10.96 7.31 6.04
N MET A 226 -10.33 6.83 4.97
CA MET A 226 -9.06 6.11 5.03
C MET A 226 -7.93 6.98 5.60
N ALA A 227 -7.84 8.24 5.18
CA ALA A 227 -6.86 9.19 5.70
C ALA A 227 -7.03 9.41 7.21
N MET A 228 -8.27 9.54 7.70
CA MET A 228 -8.56 9.65 9.12
C MET A 228 -8.17 8.39 9.91
N PHE A 229 -8.39 7.21 9.33
CA PHE A 229 -7.94 5.94 9.91
C PHE A 229 -6.41 5.86 9.96
N SER A 230 -5.71 6.22 8.88
CA SER A 230 -4.25 6.25 8.81
C SER A 230 -3.65 7.21 9.84
N LEU A 231 -4.24 8.40 10.00
CA LEU A 231 -3.84 9.37 11.02
C LEU A 231 -3.96 8.79 12.43
N GLN A 232 -5.10 8.18 12.77
CA GLN A 232 -5.31 7.55 14.07
C GLN A 232 -4.32 6.40 14.31
N CYS A 233 -4.07 5.56 13.30
CA CYS A 233 -3.15 4.43 13.43
C CYS A 233 -1.71 4.92 13.64
N ASN A 234 -1.24 5.92 12.88
CA ASN A 234 0.10 6.47 13.05
C ASN A 234 0.29 7.16 14.41
N LEU A 235 -0.70 7.89 14.91
CA LEU A 235 -0.64 8.48 16.27
C LEU A 235 -0.58 7.40 17.36
N ASN A 236 -1.40 6.36 17.25
CA ASN A 236 -1.35 5.26 18.21
C ASN A 236 -0.05 4.45 18.12
N LEU A 237 0.50 4.29 16.91
CA LEU A 237 1.80 3.66 16.68
C LEU A 237 2.93 4.47 17.30
N ALA A 238 2.93 5.80 17.12
CA ALA A 238 3.86 6.70 17.79
C ALA A 238 3.78 6.57 19.32
N ALA A 239 2.57 6.50 19.89
CA ALA A 239 2.39 6.25 21.32
C ALA A 239 2.98 4.90 21.78
N CYS A 240 2.85 3.85 20.97
CA CYS A 240 3.48 2.55 21.24
C CYS A 240 5.01 2.64 21.25
N HIS A 241 5.58 3.36 20.28
CA HIS A 241 7.03 3.56 20.14
C HIS A 241 7.61 4.39 21.29
N ILE A 242 6.91 5.44 21.75
CA ILE A 242 7.28 6.20 22.96
C ILE A 242 7.35 5.27 24.18
N LYS A 243 6.32 4.44 24.38
CA LYS A 243 6.26 3.49 25.50
C LYS A 243 7.30 2.36 25.40
N SER A 244 7.76 2.06 24.19
CA SER A 244 8.77 1.03 23.94
C SER A 244 10.21 1.58 23.80
N ALA A 245 10.39 2.88 24.02
CA ALA A 245 11.66 3.61 23.84
C ALA A 245 12.27 3.52 22.42
N ASP A 246 11.44 3.31 21.41
CA ASP A 246 11.84 3.29 20.00
C ASP A 246 11.60 4.65 19.35
N TYR A 247 12.45 5.62 19.71
CA TYR A 247 12.25 7.01 19.30
C TYR A 247 12.43 7.22 17.79
N SER A 248 13.23 6.39 17.11
CA SER A 248 13.41 6.48 15.65
C SER A 248 12.12 6.14 14.93
N ALA A 249 11.47 5.04 15.28
CA ALA A 249 10.19 4.68 14.68
C ALA A 249 9.07 5.67 15.06
N CYS A 250 9.11 6.23 16.28
CA CYS A 250 8.19 7.31 16.67
C CYS A 250 8.29 8.52 15.73
N VAL A 251 9.52 9.01 15.46
CA VAL A 251 9.75 10.15 14.57
C VAL A 251 9.23 9.87 13.17
N LYS A 252 9.45 8.65 12.64
CA LYS A 252 8.90 8.24 11.34
C LYS A 252 7.37 8.35 11.31
N CYS A 253 6.69 7.76 12.30
CA CYS A 253 5.23 7.79 12.37
C CYS A 253 4.66 9.22 12.52
N THR A 254 5.30 10.07 13.34
CA THR A 254 4.84 11.46 13.49
C THR A 254 5.15 12.32 12.27
N THR A 255 6.19 12.00 11.52
CA THR A 255 6.52 12.65 10.25
C THR A 255 5.47 12.31 9.18
N GLU A 256 5.06 11.04 9.07
CA GLU A 256 3.95 10.62 8.20
C GLU A 256 2.65 11.36 8.55
N VAL A 257 2.34 11.48 9.85
CA VAL A 257 1.20 12.28 10.33
C VAL A 257 1.35 13.74 9.90
N MET A 258 2.52 14.34 10.11
CA MET A 258 2.77 15.73 9.74
C MET A 258 2.56 15.94 8.24
N PHE A 259 3.12 15.09 7.39
CA PHE A 259 2.92 15.19 5.94
C PHE A 259 1.45 15.03 5.55
N GLY A 260 0.75 14.03 6.10
CA GLY A 260 -0.67 13.82 5.82
C GLY A 260 -1.54 14.99 6.27
N VAL A 261 -1.31 15.49 7.49
CA VAL A 261 -2.02 16.65 8.04
C VAL A 261 -1.71 17.92 7.24
N MET A 262 -0.44 18.17 6.92
CA MET A 262 -0.04 19.32 6.10
C MET A 262 -0.67 19.25 4.70
N ALA A 263 -0.76 18.06 4.09
CA ALA A 263 -1.44 17.88 2.81
C ALA A 263 -2.94 18.25 2.92
N MET A 264 -3.65 17.74 3.92
CA MET A 264 -5.07 18.05 4.14
C MET A 264 -5.31 19.55 4.41
N PHE A 265 -4.50 20.17 5.28
CA PHE A 265 -4.64 21.59 5.59
C PHE A 265 -4.21 22.47 4.42
N SER A 266 -3.20 22.06 3.64
CA SER A 266 -2.77 22.78 2.44
C SER A 266 -3.91 22.93 1.45
N LEU A 267 -4.72 21.89 1.22
CA LEU A 267 -5.89 21.98 0.34
C LEU A 267 -6.91 23.01 0.83
N GLN A 268 -7.25 22.96 2.12
CA GLN A 268 -8.21 23.89 2.71
C GLN A 268 -7.67 25.33 2.72
N CYS A 269 -6.39 25.52 3.01
CA CYS A 269 -5.70 26.80 2.93
C CYS A 269 -5.69 27.36 1.51
N ASN A 270 -5.36 26.54 0.50
CA ASN A 270 -5.39 26.95 -0.90
C ASN A 270 -6.80 27.31 -1.38
N LEU A 271 -7.83 26.55 -0.95
CA LEU A 271 -9.22 26.93 -1.20
C LEU A 271 -9.55 28.29 -0.57
N ASN A 272 -9.17 28.53 0.68
CA ASN A 272 -9.43 29.79 1.36
C ASN A 272 -8.65 30.95 0.72
N LEU A 273 -7.37 30.75 0.39
CA LEU A 273 -6.53 31.72 -0.33
C LEU A 273 -7.14 32.07 -1.69
N ALA A 274 -7.59 31.09 -2.47
CA ALA A 274 -8.28 31.33 -3.73
C ALA A 274 -9.53 32.22 -3.56
N ALA A 275 -10.31 32.00 -2.49
CA ALA A 275 -11.45 32.85 -2.18
C ALA A 275 -11.02 34.29 -1.86
N CYS A 276 -9.92 34.47 -1.12
CA CYS A 276 -9.34 35.78 -0.84
C CYS A 276 -8.82 36.46 -2.12
N HIS A 277 -8.07 35.75 -2.96
CA HIS A 277 -7.50 36.27 -4.21
C HIS A 277 -8.57 36.73 -5.20
N ILE A 278 -9.72 36.04 -5.28
CA ILE A 278 -10.88 36.51 -6.05
C ILE A 278 -11.36 37.88 -5.54
N LYS A 279 -11.43 38.08 -4.22
CA LYS A 279 -11.87 39.35 -3.63
C LYS A 279 -10.84 40.47 -3.79
N LEU A 280 -9.56 40.13 -3.83
CA LEU A 280 -8.46 41.05 -4.09
C LEU A 280 -8.25 41.33 -5.60
N ALA A 281 -9.03 40.69 -6.48
CA ALA A 281 -8.86 40.71 -7.93
C ALA A 281 -7.47 40.23 -8.41
N ASP A 282 -6.74 39.48 -7.59
CA ASP A 282 -5.52 38.77 -8.02
C ASP A 282 -5.90 37.41 -8.61
N TYR A 283 -6.43 37.47 -9.84
CA TYR A 283 -6.88 36.28 -10.54
C TYR A 283 -5.74 35.32 -10.87
N SER A 284 -4.52 35.84 -11.06
CA SER A 284 -3.34 35.02 -11.34
C SER A 284 -2.99 34.10 -10.17
N ALA A 285 -2.98 34.62 -8.94
CA ALA A 285 -2.74 33.84 -7.74
C ALA A 285 -3.91 32.91 -7.42
N CYS A 286 -5.15 33.33 -7.71
CA CYS A 286 -6.31 32.45 -7.60
C CYS A 286 -6.17 31.21 -8.48
N VAL A 287 -5.77 31.35 -9.74
CA VAL A 287 -5.57 30.21 -10.66
C VAL A 287 -4.49 29.26 -10.13
N LYS A 288 -3.40 29.79 -9.56
CA LYS A 288 -2.35 28.96 -8.94
C LYS A 288 -2.89 28.15 -7.76
N CYS A 289 -3.52 28.82 -6.79
CA CYS A 289 -4.06 28.17 -5.59
C CYS A 289 -5.10 27.09 -5.94
N THR A 290 -6.00 27.36 -6.88
CA THR A 290 -7.01 26.36 -7.29
C THR A 290 -6.40 25.23 -8.12
N THR A 291 -5.33 25.47 -8.87
CA THR A 291 -4.63 24.40 -9.60
C THR A 291 -3.94 23.44 -8.64
N GLU A 292 -3.31 23.93 -7.57
CA GLU A 292 -2.76 23.05 -6.52
C GLU A 292 -3.85 22.16 -5.91
N VAL A 293 -5.05 22.70 -5.66
CA VAL A 293 -6.18 21.90 -5.17
C VAL A 293 -6.60 20.85 -6.20
N LEU A 294 -6.72 21.23 -7.47
CA LEU A 294 -7.21 20.35 -8.54
C LEU A 294 -6.19 19.29 -8.99
N ASN A 295 -4.90 19.49 -8.70
CA ASN A 295 -3.88 18.44 -8.87
C ASN A 295 -4.12 17.26 -7.92
N VAL A 296 -4.76 17.50 -6.77
CA VAL A 296 -5.04 16.49 -5.74
C VAL A 296 -6.51 16.04 -5.77
N GLU A 297 -7.45 16.97 -5.92
CA GLU A 297 -8.89 16.73 -5.99
C GLU A 297 -9.45 17.25 -7.33
N PRO A 298 -9.30 16.50 -8.44
CA PRO A 298 -9.67 16.98 -9.77
C PRO A 298 -11.15 17.37 -9.94
N ASN A 299 -12.02 16.81 -9.10
CA ASN A 299 -13.47 17.02 -9.14
C ASN A 299 -13.96 18.08 -8.14
N ASN A 300 -13.06 18.77 -7.41
CA ASN A 300 -13.44 19.73 -6.40
C ASN A 300 -14.21 20.92 -7.02
N GLU A 301 -15.53 20.92 -6.83
CA GLU A 301 -16.45 21.89 -7.41
C GLU A 301 -16.09 23.33 -7.06
N LYS A 302 -15.66 23.59 -5.82
CA LYS A 302 -15.29 24.94 -5.35
C LYS A 302 -14.03 25.43 -6.05
N ALA A 303 -13.03 24.58 -6.21
CA ALA A 303 -11.79 24.93 -6.90
C ALA A 303 -12.02 25.16 -8.40
N LEU A 304 -12.76 24.26 -9.07
CA LEU A 304 -13.14 24.40 -10.49
C LEU A 304 -13.90 25.71 -10.73
N TYR A 305 -14.93 25.98 -9.92
CA TYR A 305 -15.74 27.19 -10.06
C TYR A 305 -14.90 28.48 -9.86
N ARG A 306 -14.07 28.51 -8.82
CA ARG A 306 -13.21 29.68 -8.53
C ARG A 306 -12.13 29.87 -9.59
N ARG A 307 -11.53 28.79 -10.10
CA ARG A 307 -10.54 28.86 -11.19
C ARG A 307 -11.18 29.38 -12.47
N ALA A 308 -12.40 28.94 -12.79
CA ALA A 308 -13.14 29.45 -13.92
C ALA A 308 -13.47 30.95 -13.79
N GLN A 309 -13.86 31.43 -12.61
CA GLN A 309 -14.07 32.86 -12.35
C GLN A 309 -12.80 33.67 -12.62
N ALA A 310 -11.65 33.19 -12.12
CA ALA A 310 -10.37 33.86 -12.32
C ALA A 310 -9.93 33.84 -13.79
N ASN A 311 -10.06 32.69 -14.47
CA ASN A 311 -9.75 32.58 -15.90
C ASN A 311 -10.66 33.47 -16.75
N PHE A 312 -11.95 33.56 -16.42
CA PHE A 312 -12.87 34.46 -17.12
C PHE A 312 -12.46 35.93 -16.98
N ALA A 313 -12.09 36.35 -15.77
CA ALA A 313 -11.59 37.70 -15.52
C ALA A 313 -10.25 38.01 -16.23
N LEU A 314 -9.45 36.96 -16.50
CA LEU A 314 -8.21 37.05 -17.29
C LEU A 314 -8.44 36.89 -18.81
N SER A 315 -9.70 36.85 -19.28
CA SER A 315 -10.07 36.59 -20.68
C SER A 315 -9.61 35.22 -21.23
N ASN A 316 -9.26 34.27 -20.37
CA ASN A 316 -8.95 32.89 -20.73
C ASN A 316 -10.25 32.07 -20.87
N TYR A 317 -11.05 32.39 -21.89
CA TYR A 317 -12.42 31.89 -22.01
C TYR A 317 -12.49 30.37 -22.17
N GLU A 318 -11.61 29.76 -22.98
CA GLU A 318 -11.60 28.31 -23.20
C GLU A 318 -11.33 27.54 -21.90
N ALA A 319 -10.36 27.99 -21.11
CA ALA A 319 -10.01 27.39 -19.84
C ALA A 319 -11.17 27.49 -18.83
N ALA A 320 -11.82 28.67 -18.75
CA ALA A 320 -13.00 28.85 -17.91
C ALA A 320 -14.18 27.95 -18.33
N ILE A 321 -14.42 27.79 -19.63
CA ILE A 321 -15.47 26.90 -20.14
C ILE A 321 -15.16 25.44 -19.80
N ALA A 322 -13.89 25.01 -19.92
CA ALA A 322 -13.48 23.66 -19.58
C ALA A 322 -13.74 23.34 -18.10
N ASP A 323 -13.30 24.21 -17.19
CA ASP A 323 -13.51 24.06 -15.75
C ASP A 323 -15.01 24.03 -15.39
N LEU A 324 -15.84 24.89 -15.99
CA LEU A 324 -17.28 24.95 -15.72
C LEU A 324 -18.06 23.78 -16.29
N LYS A 325 -17.66 23.26 -17.47
CA LYS A 325 -18.22 22.01 -17.99
C LYS A 325 -17.88 20.85 -17.06
N HIS A 326 -16.65 20.81 -16.56
CA HIS A 326 -16.23 19.78 -15.61
C HIS A 326 -17.06 19.85 -14.32
N ALA A 327 -17.19 21.04 -13.72
CA ALA A 327 -18.01 21.25 -12.53
C ALA A 327 -19.50 20.91 -12.76
N SER A 328 -20.05 21.26 -13.93
CA SER A 328 -21.45 20.97 -14.27
C SER A 328 -21.73 19.49 -14.48
N ASN A 329 -20.74 18.69 -14.91
CA ASN A 329 -20.88 17.25 -15.03
C ASN A 329 -20.93 16.59 -13.63
N SER A 330 -20.11 17.07 -12.71
CA SER A 330 -20.06 16.57 -11.32
C SER A 330 -21.25 17.04 -10.49
N SER A 331 -21.74 18.26 -10.71
CA SER A 331 -22.82 18.87 -9.93
C SER A 331 -23.88 19.54 -10.83
N PRO A 332 -24.73 18.76 -11.51
CA PRO A 332 -25.65 19.26 -12.55
C PRO A 332 -26.70 20.26 -12.08
N ASN A 333 -26.94 20.39 -10.78
CA ASN A 333 -27.95 21.28 -10.21
C ASN A 333 -27.39 22.61 -9.68
N ASN A 334 -26.07 22.84 -9.78
CA ASN A 334 -25.50 24.10 -9.33
C ASN A 334 -25.86 25.25 -10.28
N LYS A 335 -26.82 26.10 -9.84
CA LYS A 335 -27.30 27.26 -10.59
C LYS A 335 -26.19 28.30 -10.86
N ALA A 336 -25.24 28.46 -9.94
CA ALA A 336 -24.15 29.43 -10.08
C ALA A 336 -23.18 29.00 -11.20
N VAL A 337 -22.83 27.71 -11.24
CA VAL A 337 -21.98 27.14 -12.30
C VAL A 337 -22.62 27.30 -13.68
N LYS A 338 -23.92 26.97 -13.81
CA LYS A 338 -24.65 27.13 -15.08
C LYS A 338 -24.69 28.57 -15.56
N LYS A 339 -25.07 29.49 -14.67
CA LYS A 339 -25.15 30.92 -14.98
C LYS A 339 -23.80 31.44 -15.48
N LEU A 340 -22.72 31.14 -14.76
CA LEU A 340 -21.38 31.58 -15.15
C LEU A 340 -20.94 30.94 -16.49
N LEU A 341 -21.28 29.67 -16.74
CA LEU A 341 -20.97 29.00 -17.99
C LEU A 341 -21.64 29.70 -19.19
N ASP A 342 -22.89 30.13 -19.06
CA ASP A 342 -23.62 30.84 -20.11
C ASP A 342 -23.02 32.24 -20.35
N GLU A 343 -22.65 32.95 -19.28
CA GLU A 343 -21.98 34.26 -19.36
C GLU A 343 -20.62 34.16 -20.08
N VAL A 344 -19.79 33.18 -19.72
CA VAL A 344 -18.48 32.97 -20.34
C VAL A 344 -18.63 32.58 -21.82
N ARG A 345 -19.58 31.70 -22.16
CA ARG A 345 -19.84 31.30 -23.56
C ARG A 345 -20.28 32.47 -24.43
N THR A 346 -21.18 33.30 -23.90
CA THR A 346 -21.66 34.49 -24.62
C THR A 346 -20.50 35.46 -24.90
N SER A 347 -19.67 35.69 -23.88
CA SER A 347 -18.47 36.54 -24.00
C SER A 347 -17.46 35.97 -24.99
N ASN A 348 -17.20 34.67 -24.94
CA ASN A 348 -16.28 33.99 -25.86
C ASN A 348 -16.75 34.08 -27.32
N ASN A 349 -18.06 33.86 -27.56
CA ASN A 349 -18.62 33.96 -28.90
C ASN A 349 -18.51 35.38 -29.46
N SER A 350 -18.83 36.39 -28.63
CA SER A 350 -18.69 37.79 -29.02
C SER A 350 -17.23 38.14 -29.33
N TYR A 351 -16.28 37.69 -28.49
CA TYR A 351 -14.85 37.87 -28.72
C TYR A 351 -14.41 37.24 -30.05
N ASN A 352 -14.79 35.99 -30.31
CA ASN A 352 -14.43 35.27 -31.54
C ASN A 352 -15.02 35.89 -32.80
N GLU A 353 -16.26 36.39 -32.75
CA GLU A 353 -16.86 37.12 -33.87
C GLU A 353 -16.10 38.41 -34.17
N ILE A 354 -15.69 39.17 -33.14
CA ILE A 354 -14.87 40.37 -33.31
C ILE A 354 -13.51 40.01 -33.94
N GLN A 355 -12.85 38.94 -33.48
CA GLN A 355 -11.57 38.51 -34.05
C GLN A 355 -11.74 38.09 -35.52
N LYS A 356 -12.81 37.36 -35.86
CA LYS A 356 -13.12 36.96 -37.23
C LYS A 356 -13.36 38.15 -38.15
N GLN A 357 -14.09 39.17 -37.67
CA GLN A 357 -14.32 40.40 -38.43
C GLN A 357 -13.01 41.17 -38.67
N ARG A 358 -12.17 41.33 -37.63
CA ARG A 358 -10.86 41.99 -37.75
C ARG A 358 -9.94 41.26 -38.73
N LEU A 359 -9.89 39.94 -38.63
CA LEU A 359 -9.10 39.11 -39.53
C LEU A 359 -9.60 39.18 -40.98
N SER A 360 -10.92 39.15 -41.18
CA SER A 360 -11.52 39.32 -42.51
C SER A 360 -11.20 40.68 -43.13
N LYS A 361 -11.22 41.75 -42.32
CA LYS A 361 -10.80 43.09 -42.78
C LYS A 361 -9.32 43.11 -43.16
N PHE A 362 -8.44 42.57 -42.31
CA PHE A 362 -7.00 42.49 -42.57
C PHE A 362 -6.67 41.82 -43.92
N PHE A 363 -7.31 40.68 -44.22
CA PHE A 363 -7.08 39.99 -45.51
C PHE A 363 -7.66 40.75 -46.72
N ARG A 364 -8.74 41.51 -46.53
CA ARG A 364 -9.30 42.37 -47.58
C ARG A 364 -8.34 43.50 -47.93
N ASP A 365 -7.82 44.17 -46.91
CA ASP A 365 -6.89 45.29 -47.06
C ASP A 365 -5.56 44.84 -47.72
N GLN A 366 -5.06 43.63 -47.42
CA GLN A 366 -3.88 43.08 -48.11
C GLN A 366 -4.13 42.76 -49.59
N LYS A 367 -5.33 42.29 -49.94
CA LYS A 367 -5.67 42.00 -51.34
C LYS A 367 -5.77 43.29 -52.15
N GLU A 368 -6.35 44.35 -51.58
CA GLU A 368 -6.42 45.68 -52.19
C GLU A 368 -5.04 46.36 -52.30
N GLY A 369 -4.17 46.17 -51.31
CA GLY A 369 -2.77 46.65 -51.33
C GLY A 369 -1.87 45.95 -52.35
N ASN A 370 -2.09 44.66 -52.64
CA ASN A 370 -1.33 43.95 -53.68
C ASN A 370 -1.80 44.31 -55.10
N ILE A 371 -3.09 44.62 -55.31
CA ILE A 371 -3.62 45.03 -56.62
C ILE A 371 -3.06 46.40 -57.05
N THR A 372 -2.66 47.26 -56.11
CA THR A 372 -2.12 48.59 -56.42
C THR A 372 -0.63 48.60 -56.79
N ILE A 373 0.12 47.51 -56.53
CA ILE A 373 1.56 47.43 -56.85
C ILE A 373 1.80 46.83 -58.25
N GLU A 374 0.87 46.02 -58.79
CA GLU A 374 1.01 45.41 -60.12
C GLU A 374 0.68 46.33 -61.32
N HIS A 375 0.41 47.62 -61.08
CA HIS A 375 -0.01 48.57 -62.12
C HIS A 375 0.94 49.76 -62.39
N ASN A 376 2.21 49.69 -61.99
CA ASN A 376 3.23 50.69 -62.39
C ASN A 376 4.36 50.11 -63.23
#